data_AF-A0A7W7AKB7-F1
#
_entry.id   AF-A0A7W7AKB7-F1
#
_cell.length_a   1.000
_cell.length_b   1.000
_cell.length_c   1.000
_cell.angle_alpha   90.00
_cell.angle_beta   90.00
_cell.angle_gamma   90.00
#
_symmetry.space_group_name_H-M   'P 1'
#
loop_
_entity.id
_entity.type
_entity.pdbx_description
1 polymer ?
#
loop_
_entity_poly.entity_id
_entity_poly.type
_entity_poly.pdbx_seq_one_letter_code
_entity_poly.pdbx_strand_id
1 'polypeptide(L)'
;MASLAVPSVPVSWGELLDKLTILDIKRERIAAADARANVLREYETLRAVGAAALREAEVAALVAELRRVNAELWEIEDDIRAEEARARFGSAFVALARAVYHKNDERAAIKRRINQALESELVEEKSYWSAGHA
;
A
#
# COMPACT_ATOMS: atom_id res chain seq x y z
N MET A 1 1.54 33.97 -3.76
CA MET A 1 1.80 33.26 -2.49
C MET A 1 3.11 32.51 -2.64
N ALA A 2 4.02 32.60 -1.67
CA ALA A 2 5.28 31.86 -1.73
C ALA A 2 4.99 30.35 -1.73
N SER A 3 5.58 29.63 -2.68
CA SER A 3 5.48 28.17 -2.72
C SER A 3 6.21 27.58 -1.52
N LEU A 4 5.53 26.72 -0.75
CA LEU A 4 6.15 25.96 0.33
C LEU A 4 7.02 24.85 -0.27
N ALA A 5 8.21 24.64 0.29
CA ALA A 5 9.08 23.54 -0.12
C ALA A 5 8.42 22.18 0.17
N VAL A 6 8.85 21.14 -0.56
CA VAL A 6 8.41 19.76 -0.30
C VAL A 6 8.87 19.35 1.11
N PRO A 7 7.98 18.84 1.98
CA PRO A 7 8.35 18.46 3.33
C PRO A 7 9.21 17.20 3.33
N SER A 8 10.08 17.08 4.33
CA SER A 8 10.82 15.85 4.66
C SER A 8 10.35 15.34 6.01
N VAL A 9 9.94 14.07 6.09
CA VAL A 9 9.44 13.44 7.32
C VAL A 9 10.05 12.04 7.47
N PRO A 10 10.42 11.63 8.69
CA PRO A 10 10.79 10.25 8.95
C PRO A 10 9.54 9.36 8.86
N VAL A 11 9.71 8.18 8.27
CA VAL A 11 8.67 7.15 8.14
C VAL A 11 9.28 5.78 8.42
N SER A 12 8.46 4.79 8.79
CA SER A 12 8.94 3.42 8.94
C SER A 12 9.36 2.80 7.60
N TRP A 13 10.21 1.77 7.63
CA TRP A 13 10.58 1.03 6.42
C TRP A 13 9.37 0.39 5.74
N GLY A 14 8.43 -0.13 6.52
CA GLY A 14 7.17 -0.70 6.05
C GLY A 14 6.31 0.32 5.31
N GLU A 15 6.20 1.56 5.80
CA GLU A 15 5.50 2.65 5.09
C GLU A 15 6.17 3.01 3.76
N LEU A 16 7.49 3.18 3.78
CA LEU A 16 8.25 3.53 2.58
C LEU A 16 8.06 2.47 1.49
N LEU A 17 8.23 1.20 1.85
CA LEU A 17 8.15 0.10 0.90
C LEU A 17 6.71 -0.20 0.47
N ASP A 18 5.72 -0.04 1.35
CA ASP A 18 4.29 -0.10 0.97
C ASP A 18 3.96 0.93 -0.11
N LYS A 19 4.32 2.20 0.13
CA LYS A 19 4.11 3.27 -0.84
C LYS A 19 4.82 3.00 -2.18
N LEU A 20 6.03 2.45 -2.12
CA LEU A 20 6.80 2.07 -3.31
C LEU A 20 6.06 0.99 -4.13
N THR A 21 5.47 -0.02 -3.48
CA THR A 21 4.68 -1.05 -4.20
C THR A 21 3.39 -0.50 -4.81
N ILE A 22 2.71 0.45 -4.14
CA ILE A 22 1.52 1.11 -4.68
C ILE A 22 1.88 1.93 -5.92
N LEU A 23 3.00 2.67 -5.88
CA LEU A 23 3.49 3.45 -7.02
C LEU A 23 3.90 2.54 -8.19
N ASP A 24 4.47 1.37 -7.90
CA ASP A 24 4.82 0.36 -8.91
C ASP A 24 3.58 -0.15 -9.67
N ILE A 25 2.48 -0.42 -8.95
CA ILE A 25 1.20 -0.79 -9.57
C ILE A 25 0.64 0.39 -10.37
N LYS A 26 0.68 1.60 -9.81
CA LYS A 26 0.15 2.81 -10.48
C LYS A 26 0.89 3.12 -11.79
N ARG A 27 2.21 2.94 -11.87
CA ARG A 27 2.95 3.21 -13.12
C ARG A 27 2.62 2.23 -14.25
N GLU A 28 2.07 1.06 -13.91
CA GLU A 28 1.58 0.07 -14.87
C GLU A 28 0.12 0.34 -15.29
N ARG A 29 -0.73 0.75 -14.35
CA ARG A 29 -2.19 0.85 -14.56
C ARG A 29 -2.69 2.24 -14.98
N ILE A 30 -1.99 3.33 -14.62
CA ILE A 30 -2.42 4.69 -14.97
C ILE A 30 -2.09 4.98 -16.44
N ALA A 31 -3.14 5.19 -17.24
CA ALA A 31 -3.02 5.48 -18.67
C ALA A 31 -2.68 6.95 -18.99
N ALA A 32 -3.18 7.91 -18.19
CA ALA A 32 -2.97 9.33 -18.45
C ALA A 32 -1.48 9.71 -18.33
N ALA A 33 -0.90 10.25 -19.40
CA ALA A 33 0.54 10.47 -19.53
C ALA A 33 1.12 11.36 -18.41
N ASP A 34 0.47 12.49 -18.11
CA ASP A 34 0.94 13.42 -17.07
C ASP A 34 0.89 12.80 -15.68
N ALA A 35 -0.18 12.07 -15.37
CA ALA A 35 -0.32 11.36 -14.10
C ALA A 35 0.71 10.23 -13.96
N ARG A 36 0.96 9.47 -15.04
CA ARG A 36 1.97 8.42 -15.08
C ARG A 36 3.39 8.99 -14.91
N ALA A 37 3.70 10.11 -15.58
CA ALA A 37 4.99 10.79 -15.42
C ALA A 37 5.20 11.28 -13.98
N ASN A 38 4.14 11.75 -13.32
CA ASN A 38 4.20 12.11 -11.90
C ASN A 38 4.47 10.89 -11.00
N VAL A 39 3.76 9.78 -11.20
CA VAL A 39 3.98 8.54 -10.45
C VAL A 39 5.39 7.99 -10.65
N LEU A 40 5.91 8.02 -11.87
CA LEU A 40 7.29 7.59 -12.14
C LEU A 40 8.31 8.44 -11.39
N ARG A 41 8.14 9.78 -11.38
CA ARG A 41 9.02 10.67 -10.61
C ARG A 41 9.02 10.33 -9.13
N GLU A 42 7.84 10.12 -8.56
CA GLU A 42 7.69 9.75 -7.14
C GLU A 42 8.29 8.37 -6.84
N TYR A 43 8.02 7.39 -7.71
CA TYR A 43 8.57 6.03 -7.60
C TYR A 43 10.10 6.03 -7.60
N GLU A 44 10.75 6.68 -8.57
CA GLU A 44 12.21 6.71 -8.64
C GLU A 44 12.83 7.43 -7.43
N THR A 45 12.17 8.50 -6.94
CA THR A 45 12.61 9.22 -5.74
C THR A 45 12.60 8.30 -4.51
N LEU A 46 11.51 7.56 -4.26
CA LEU A 46 11.41 6.67 -3.11
C LEU A 46 12.24 5.39 -3.29
N ARG A 47 12.38 4.89 -4.53
CA ARG A 47 13.20 3.73 -4.84
C ARG A 47 14.67 3.97 -4.56
N ALA A 48 15.18 5.17 -4.82
CA ALA A 48 16.54 5.53 -4.47
C ALA A 48 16.79 5.41 -2.95
N VAL A 49 15.83 5.84 -2.13
CA VAL A 49 15.89 5.73 -0.66
C VAL A 49 15.82 4.27 -0.21
N GLY A 50 14.91 3.47 -0.79
CA GLY A 50 14.72 2.06 -0.46
C GLY A 50 15.77 1.10 -1.03
N ALA A 51 16.69 1.57 -1.88
CA ALA A 51 17.56 0.70 -2.68
C ALA A 51 18.44 -0.23 -1.85
N ALA A 52 18.90 0.19 -0.66
CA ALA A 52 19.70 -0.65 0.21
C ALA A 52 18.87 -1.79 0.82
N ALA A 53 17.70 -1.48 1.38
CA ALA A 53 16.79 -2.45 1.95
C ALA A 53 16.34 -3.51 0.92
N LEU A 54 16.10 -3.09 -0.33
CA LEU A 54 15.68 -3.99 -1.41
C LEU A 54 16.76 -4.97 -1.88
N ARG A 55 18.02 -4.81 -1.47
CA ARG A 55 19.08 -5.80 -1.74
C ARG A 55 19.03 -7.00 -0.80
N GLU A 56 18.40 -6.85 0.36
CA GLU A 56 18.20 -7.95 1.30
C GLU A 56 17.13 -8.89 0.75
N ALA A 57 17.49 -10.17 0.55
CA ALA A 57 16.62 -11.14 -0.12
C ALA A 57 15.29 -11.35 0.62
N GLU A 58 15.34 -11.36 1.96
CA GLU A 58 14.13 -11.47 2.80
C GLU A 58 13.19 -10.28 2.59
N VAL A 59 13.74 -9.06 2.57
CA VAL A 59 12.96 -7.83 2.35
C VAL A 59 12.38 -7.81 0.94
N ALA A 60 13.16 -8.18 -0.08
CA ALA A 60 12.68 -8.26 -1.46
C ALA A 60 11.50 -9.23 -1.61
N ALA A 61 11.53 -10.37 -0.92
CA ALA A 61 10.42 -11.32 -0.90
C ALA A 61 9.16 -10.73 -0.23
N LEU A 62 9.32 -10.05 0.92
CA LEU A 62 8.22 -9.37 1.62
C LEU A 62 7.62 -8.24 0.77
N VAL A 63 8.45 -7.49 0.03
CA VAL A 63 7.99 -6.42 -0.88
C VAL A 63 7.20 -6.99 -2.05
N ALA A 64 7.60 -8.14 -2.59
CA ALA A 64 6.83 -8.83 -3.62
C ALA A 64 5.46 -9.31 -3.09
N GLU A 65 5.43 -9.85 -1.86
CA GLU A 65 4.19 -10.21 -1.16
C GLU A 65 3.29 -8.98 -0.95
N LEU A 66 3.86 -7.88 -0.47
CA LEU A 66 3.16 -6.62 -0.24
C LEU A 66 2.56 -6.04 -1.53
N ARG A 67 3.32 -6.08 -2.62
CA ARG A 67 2.85 -5.66 -3.95
C ARG A 67 1.66 -6.50 -4.41
N ARG A 68 1.69 -7.82 -4.20
CA ARG A 68 0.57 -8.71 -4.55
C ARG A 68 -0.69 -8.33 -3.77
N VAL A 69 -0.59 -8.12 -2.46
CA VAL A 69 -1.72 -7.69 -1.63
C VAL A 69 -2.27 -6.33 -2.07
N ASN A 70 -1.40 -5.36 -2.38
CA ASN A 70 -1.82 -4.07 -2.91
C ASN A 70 -2.50 -4.17 -4.29
N ALA A 71 -2.08 -5.12 -5.14
CA ALA A 71 -2.75 -5.37 -6.42
C ALA A 71 -4.13 -6.00 -6.21
N GLU A 72 -4.27 -6.97 -5.29
CA GLU A 72 -5.57 -7.55 -4.90
C GLU A 72 -6.51 -6.48 -4.31
N LEU A 73 -6.01 -5.57 -3.47
CA LEU A 73 -6.77 -4.43 -2.96
C LEU A 73 -7.27 -3.50 -4.08
N TRP A 74 -6.44 -3.26 -5.10
CA TRP A 74 -6.85 -2.46 -6.25
C TRP A 74 -8.02 -3.10 -7.00
N GLU A 75 -7.95 -4.40 -7.29
CA GLU A 75 -9.06 -5.12 -7.96
C GLU A 75 -10.34 -5.07 -7.12
N ILE A 76 -10.23 -5.29 -5.80
CA ILE A 76 -11.38 -5.20 -4.88
C ILE A 76 -11.99 -3.81 -4.92
N GLU A 77 -11.18 -2.75 -4.94
CA GLU A 77 -11.67 -1.38 -5.01
C GLU A 77 -12.38 -1.09 -6.35
N ASP A 78 -11.82 -1.54 -7.46
CA ASP A 78 -12.45 -1.40 -8.79
C ASP A 78 -13.79 -2.16 -8.86
N ASP A 79 -13.86 -3.37 -8.31
CA ASP A 79 -15.09 -4.17 -8.24
C ASP A 79 -16.15 -3.52 -7.33
N ILE A 80 -15.76 -2.97 -6.18
CA ILE A 80 -16.67 -2.24 -5.29
C ILE A 80 -17.26 -1.02 -6.00
N ARG A 81 -16.42 -0.23 -6.68
CA ARG A 81 -16.86 0.93 -7.46
C ARG A 81 -17.80 0.53 -8.60
N ALA A 82 -17.58 -0.65 -9.19
CA ALA A 82 -18.42 -1.18 -10.24
C ALA A 82 -19.81 -1.65 -9.74
N GLU A 83 -19.89 -2.20 -8.53
CA GLU A 83 -21.17 -2.48 -7.85
C GLU A 83 -21.89 -1.18 -7.46
N GLU A 84 -21.16 -0.21 -6.89
CA GLU A 84 -21.70 1.09 -6.48
C GLU A 84 -22.25 1.89 -7.67
N ALA A 85 -21.52 1.97 -8.79
CA ALA A 85 -21.96 2.65 -10.01
C ALA A 85 -23.26 2.06 -10.60
N ARG A 86 -23.58 0.81 -10.24
CA ARG A 86 -24.81 0.11 -10.64
C ARG A 86 -25.84 0.03 -9.51
N ALA A 87 -25.60 0.71 -8.39
CA ALA A 87 -26.41 0.70 -7.19
C ALA A 87 -26.73 -0.72 -6.66
N ARG A 88 -25.79 -1.65 -6.77
CA ARG A 88 -25.95 -3.03 -6.30
C ARG A 88 -25.28 -3.22 -4.94
N PHE A 89 -26.10 -3.27 -3.89
CA PHE A 89 -25.63 -3.38 -2.50
C PHE A 89 -25.93 -4.75 -1.88
N GLY A 90 -25.81 -5.80 -2.69
CA GLY A 90 -26.12 -7.18 -2.30
C GLY A 90 -24.97 -7.92 -1.60
N SER A 91 -25.06 -9.24 -1.57
CA SER A 91 -24.04 -10.11 -0.96
C SER A 91 -22.64 -9.95 -1.57
N ALA A 92 -22.54 -9.72 -2.89
CA ALA A 92 -21.27 -9.46 -3.57
C ALA A 92 -20.60 -8.19 -3.04
N PHE A 93 -21.34 -7.08 -2.96
CA PHE A 93 -20.86 -5.82 -2.38
C PHE A 93 -20.40 -6.00 -0.93
N VAL A 94 -21.18 -6.70 -0.10
CA VAL A 94 -20.81 -7.00 1.30
C VAL A 94 -19.55 -7.85 1.38
N ALA A 95 -19.40 -8.85 0.50
CA ALA A 95 -18.21 -9.70 0.47
C ALA A 95 -16.95 -8.90 0.09
N LEU A 96 -17.05 -8.04 -0.92
CA LEU A 96 -15.96 -7.15 -1.33
C LEU A 96 -15.59 -6.17 -0.21
N ALA A 97 -16.57 -5.50 0.39
CA ALA A 97 -16.35 -4.57 1.51
C ALA A 97 -15.65 -5.25 2.69
N ARG A 98 -15.98 -6.52 2.98
CA ARG A 98 -15.28 -7.31 4.01
C ARG A 98 -13.87 -7.68 3.60
N ALA A 99 -13.66 -8.04 2.34
CA ALA A 99 -12.34 -8.36 1.82
C ALA A 99 -11.35 -7.19 1.96
N VAL A 100 -11.82 -5.94 1.86
CA VAL A 100 -10.98 -4.73 2.03
C VAL A 100 -10.25 -4.72 3.38
N TYR A 101 -10.96 -4.86 4.51
CA TYR A 101 -10.27 -4.79 5.82
C TYR A 101 -9.39 -6.03 6.04
N HIS A 102 -9.80 -7.22 5.61
CA HIS A 102 -8.96 -8.42 5.68
C HIS A 102 -7.64 -8.25 4.92
N LYS A 103 -7.69 -7.68 3.71
CA LYS A 103 -6.48 -7.41 2.92
C LYS A 103 -5.64 -6.27 3.48
N ASN A 104 -6.26 -5.25 4.08
CA ASN A 104 -5.55 -4.21 4.80
C ASN A 104 -4.85 -4.71 6.08
N ASP A 105 -5.40 -5.75 6.71
CA ASP A 105 -4.78 -6.42 7.86
C ASP A 105 -3.57 -7.24 7.40
N GLU A 106 -3.70 -8.01 6.31
CA GLU A 106 -2.60 -8.73 5.66
C GLU A 106 -1.48 -7.76 5.26
N ARG A 107 -1.83 -6.65 4.60
CA ARG A 107 -0.89 -5.59 4.22
C ARG A 107 -0.11 -5.05 5.43
N ALA A 108 -0.81 -4.76 6.52
CA ALA A 108 -0.18 -4.25 7.74
C ALA A 108 0.74 -5.29 8.41
N ALA A 109 0.35 -6.57 8.40
CA ALA A 109 1.19 -7.63 8.93
C ALA A 109 2.51 -7.75 8.15
N ILE A 110 2.46 -7.64 6.82
CA ILE A 110 3.66 -7.65 5.97
C ILE A 110 4.53 -6.41 6.24
N LYS A 111 3.94 -5.21 6.33
CA LYS A 111 4.67 -3.98 6.71
C LYS A 111 5.39 -4.12 8.05
N ARG A 112 4.76 -4.78 9.03
CA ARG A 112 5.36 -5.04 10.34
C ARG A 112 6.53 -6.02 10.25
N ARG A 113 6.43 -7.08 9.44
CA ARG A 113 7.56 -8.01 9.18
C ARG A 113 8.74 -7.29 8.52
N ILE A 114 8.47 -6.38 7.58
CA ILE A 114 9.49 -5.51 6.97
C ILE A 114 10.16 -4.62 8.03
N ASN A 115 9.37 -3.98 8.89
CA ASN A 115 9.91 -3.15 9.98
C ASN A 115 10.81 -3.95 10.92
N GLN A 116 10.46 -5.19 11.23
CA GLN A 116 11.28 -6.08 12.06
C GLN A 116 12.58 -6.48 11.35
N ALA A 117 12.53 -6.88 10.08
CA ALA A 117 13.70 -7.30 9.31
C ALA A 117 14.73 -6.18 9.12
N LEU A 118 14.29 -4.92 9.14
CA LEU A 118 15.14 -3.74 8.95
C LEU A 118 15.39 -2.95 10.24
N GLU A 119 15.00 -3.50 11.40
CA GLU A 119 15.13 -2.84 12.71
C GLU A 119 14.60 -1.38 12.69
N SER A 120 13.45 -1.18 12.05
CA SER A 120 12.87 0.15 11.82
C SER A 120 12.65 0.90 13.14
N GLU A 121 13.19 2.12 13.23
CA GLU A 121 13.02 3.00 14.40
C GLU A 121 11.54 3.36 14.63
N LEU A 122 10.80 3.56 13.55
CA LEU A 122 9.37 3.82 13.57
C LEU A 122 8.58 2.58 13.17
N VAL A 123 7.39 2.41 13.74
CA VAL A 123 6.43 1.35 13.40
C VAL A 123 5.03 1.95 13.40
N GLU A 124 4.22 1.63 12.38
CA GLU A 124 2.80 1.97 12.37
C GLU A 124 2.05 1.06 13.36
N GLU A 125 1.37 1.66 14.34
CA GLU A 125 0.52 0.93 15.29
C GLU A 125 -0.92 0.88 14.80
N LYS A 126 -1.58 -0.27 14.99
CA LYS A 126 -3.00 -0.43 14.72
C LYS A 126 -3.77 -0.76 15.99
N SER A 127 -4.86 -0.03 16.22
CA SER A 127 -5.85 -0.36 17.23
C SER A 127 -7.11 -0.85 16.53
N TYR A 128 -7.43 -2.13 16.72
CA TYR A 128 -8.69 -2.70 16.27
C TYR A 128 -9.61 -2.90 17.45
N TRP A 129 -10.90 -2.62 17.25
CA TRP A 129 -11.93 -3.08 18.15
C TRP A 129 -12.07 -4.60 17.99
N SER A 130 -11.66 -5.37 19.00
CA SER A 130 -12.03 -6.78 19.11
C SER A 130 -13.35 -6.86 19.86
N ALA A 131 -14.43 -7.31 19.21
CA ALA A 131 -15.58 -7.80 19.95
C ALA A 131 -15.07 -8.91 20.86
N GLY A 132 -15.16 -8.75 22.18
CA GLY A 132 -14.85 -9.82 23.11
C GLY A 132 -15.64 -11.06 22.72
N HIS A 133 -14.97 -12.20 22.59
CA HIS A 133 -15.63 -13.48 22.50
C HIS A 133 -16.52 -13.66 23.73
N ALA A 134 -17.84 -13.68 23.51
CA ALA A 134 -18.81 -14.26 24.42
C ALA A 134 -19.11 -15.69 23.94
#